data_AF-A0A7L6AZB7-F1
#
_entry.id   AF-A0A7L6AZB7-F1
#
_cell.length_a   1.000
_cell.length_b   1.000
_cell.length_c   1.000
_cell.angle_alpha   90.00
_cell.angle_beta   90.00
_cell.angle_gamma   90.00
#
_symmetry.space_group_name_H-M   'P 1'
#
loop_
_entity.id
_entity.type
_entity.pdbx_description
1 polymer ?
#
loop_
_entity_poly.entity_id
_entity_poly.type
_entity_poly.pdbx_seq_one_letter_code
_entity_poly.pdbx_strand_id
1 'polypeptide(L)' 'MEEGISTHTSILDFADAKQVDLIVIAHSGKKGFLGFLGSTADSVVRSAHCDVLVLRNKAE' A
#
# COMPACT_ATOMS: atom_id res chain seq x y z
N MET A 1 19.42 -2.61 -17.95
CA MET A 1 18.74 -3.27 -16.83
C MET A 1 17.54 -2.40 -16.52
N GLU A 2 16.34 -2.80 -16.93
CA GLU A 2 15.11 -2.17 -16.44
C GLU A 2 14.98 -2.60 -14.98
N GLU A 3 15.38 -1.75 -14.04
CA GLU A 3 14.91 -1.89 -12.67
C GLU A 3 13.39 -1.73 -12.72
N GLY A 4 12.68 -2.84 -12.60
CA GLY A 4 11.22 -2.83 -12.60
C GLY A 4 10.75 -1.85 -11.53
N ILE A 5 10.01 -0.82 -11.95
CA ILE A 5 9.51 0.21 -11.04
C ILE A 5 8.76 -0.50 -9.92
N SER A 6 9.20 -0.28 -8.69
CA SER A 6 8.60 -0.96 -7.55
C SER A 6 7.17 -0.42 -7.36
N THR A 7 6.20 -1.33 -7.17
CA THR A 7 4.77 -0.97 -7.15
C THR A 7 4.43 0.13 -6.15
N HIS A 8 5.11 0.16 -4.99
CA HIS A 8 4.84 1.18 -3.97
C HIS A 8 5.28 2.57 -4.41
N THR A 9 6.43 2.69 -5.10
CA THR A 9 6.92 3.98 -5.63
C THR A 9 5.91 4.57 -6.61
N SER A 10 5.38 3.76 -7.53
CA SER A 10 4.37 4.25 -8.49
C SER A 10 3.07 4.73 -7.82
N ILE A 11 2.66 4.09 -6.73
CA ILE A 11 1.47 4.52 -5.97
C ILE A 11 1.73 5.88 -5.32
N LEU A 12 2.89 6.05 -4.67
CA LEU A 12 3.27 7.28 -3.99
C LEU A 12 3.45 8.43 -4.98
N ASP A 13 4.19 8.23 -6.05
CA ASP A 13 4.43 9.25 -7.09
C ASP A 13 3.10 9.72 -7.71
N PHE A 14 2.18 8.79 -7.97
CA PHE A 14 0.86 9.12 -8.49
C PHE A 14 0.04 9.92 -7.46
N ALA A 15 0.04 9.50 -6.20
CA ALA A 15 -0.69 10.19 -5.14
C ALA A 15 -0.18 11.63 -4.96
N ASP A 16 1.14 11.80 -4.93
CA ASP A 16 1.80 13.11 -4.85
C ASP A 16 1.44 13.98 -6.05
N ALA A 17 1.59 13.46 -7.27
CA ALA A 17 1.28 14.19 -8.50
C ALA A 17 -0.20 14.60 -8.62
N LYS A 18 -1.10 13.86 -7.97
CA LYS A 18 -2.54 14.11 -7.98
C LYS A 18 -3.04 14.82 -6.73
N GLN A 19 -2.18 15.10 -5.76
CA GLN A 19 -2.56 15.72 -4.48
C GLN A 19 -3.72 14.95 -3.83
N VAL A 20 -3.55 13.63 -3.73
CA VAL A 20 -4.56 12.74 -3.16
C VAL A 20 -4.56 12.86 -1.64
N ASP A 21 -5.72 13.11 -1.04
CA ASP A 21 -5.84 13.22 0.42
C ASP A 21 -6.01 11.87 1.15
N LEU A 22 -6.31 10.77 0.43
CA LEU A 22 -6.51 9.44 1.01
C LEU A 22 -6.12 8.31 0.04
N ILE A 23 -5.29 7.38 0.49
CA ILE A 23 -5.00 6.10 -0.20
C ILE A 23 -5.75 4.96 0.49
N VAL A 24 -6.51 4.18 -0.28
CA VAL A 24 -7.14 2.95 0.20
C VAL A 24 -6.40 1.74 -0.37
N ILE A 25 -5.88 0.87 0.50
CA ILE A 25 -5.14 -0.33 0.09
C ILE A 25 -5.63 -1.56 0.86
N ALA A 26 -5.79 -2.67 0.14
CA ALA A 26 -6.12 -3.96 0.74
C ALA A 26 -4.87 -4.83 0.89
N HIS A 27 -4.83 -5.65 1.93
CA HIS A 27 -3.82 -6.70 2.05
C HIS A 27 -4.44 -8.08 2.23
N SER A 28 -3.85 -9.06 1.57
CA SER A 28 -4.20 -10.48 1.71
C SER A 28 -3.54 -11.01 2.98
N GLY A 29 -4.21 -10.85 4.12
CA GLY A 29 -3.80 -11.51 5.36
C GLY A 29 -3.89 -13.03 5.17
N LYS A 30 -2.79 -13.70 4.83
CA LYS A 30 -2.73 -15.15 4.91
C LYS A 30 -3.00 -15.54 6.37
N LYS A 31 -3.96 -16.45 6.60
CA LYS A 31 -4.33 -16.95 7.95
C LYS A 31 -3.06 -17.22 8.76
N GLY A 32 -2.92 -16.57 9.92
CA GLY A 32 -1.84 -16.83 10.88
C GLY A 32 -0.80 -15.71 11.06
N PHE A 33 -0.69 -14.75 10.13
CA PHE A 33 0.16 -13.57 10.33
C PHE A 33 -0.67 -12.38 10.83
N LEU A 34 -0.97 -12.36 12.13
CA LEU A 34 -1.56 -11.19 12.77
C LEU A 34 -0.56 -10.01 12.63
N GLY A 35 -0.94 -8.97 11.89
CA GLY A 35 -0.19 -7.71 11.81
C GLY A 35 0.75 -7.54 10.61
N PHE A 36 0.79 -8.48 9.66
CA PHE A 36 1.60 -8.31 8.44
C PHE A 36 0.79 -7.70 7.28
N LEU A 37 1.20 -6.52 6.82
CA LEU A 37 0.54 -5.80 5.72
C LEU A 37 1.02 -6.24 4.32
N GLY A 38 2.15 -6.94 4.23
CA GLY A 38 2.83 -7.18 2.95
C GLY A 38 3.72 -6.00 2.56
N SER A 39 4.73 -6.24 1.71
CA SER A 39 5.75 -5.25 1.38
C SER A 39 5.16 -3.98 0.76
N THR A 40 4.25 -4.09 -0.20
CA THR A 40 3.65 -2.92 -0.85
C THR A 40 2.82 -2.08 0.12
N ALA A 41 1.91 -2.70 0.88
CA ALA A 41 1.06 -1.95 1.80
C ALA A 41 1.87 -1.37 2.98
N ASP A 42 2.88 -2.08 3.48
CA ASP A 42 3.81 -1.54 4.49
C ASP A 42 4.57 -0.33 3.95
N SER A 43 5.17 -0.41 2.75
CA SER A 43 5.88 0.71 2.14
C SER A 43 4.97 1.92 1.88
N VAL A 44 3.72 1.72 1.45
CA VAL A 44 2.76 2.81 1.25
C VAL A 44 2.37 3.45 2.57
N VAL A 45 2.01 2.65 3.59
CA VAL A 45 1.63 3.16 4.93
C VAL A 45 2.75 3.97 5.57
N ARG A 46 4.01 3.59 5.35
CA ARG A 46 5.17 4.27 5.95
C ARG A 46 5.58 5.56 5.24
N SER A 47 5.21 5.73 3.98
CA SER A 47 5.80 6.75 3.10
C SER A 47 4.79 7.69 2.44
N ALA A 48 3.48 7.41 2.52
CA ALA A 48 2.46 8.30 1.97
C ALA A 48 2.48 9.68 2.62
N HIS A 49 2.27 10.73 1.81
CA HIS A 49 2.12 12.11 2.29
C HIS A 49 0.73 12.38 2.90
N CYS A 50 -0.21 11.45 2.74
CA CYS A 50 -1.62 11.59 3.10
C CYS A 50 -2.13 10.39 3.91
N ASP A 51 -3.41 10.45 4.31
CA ASP A 51 -4.03 9.39 5.10
C ASP A 51 -4.04 8.05 4.32
N VAL A 52 -3.86 6.94 5.04
CA VAL A 52 -3.90 5.60 4.45
C VAL A 52 -4.89 4.71 5.18
N LEU A 53 -5.93 4.26 4.48
CA LEU A 53 -6.90 3.29 4.98
C LEU A 53 -6.53 1.88 4.51
N VAL A 54 -6.17 1.03 5.48
CA VAL A 54 -5.80 -0.37 5.21
C VAL A 54 -6.99 -1.29 5.45
N LEU A 55 -7.42 -1.98 4.39
CA LEU A 55 -8.51 -2.95 4.44
C LEU A 55 -7.96 -4.37 4.61
N ARG A 56 -8.53 -5.11 5.57
CA ARG A 56 -8.36 -6.57 5.64
C ARG A 56 -9.42 -7.23 4.78
N ASN A 57 -8.98 -7.99 3.77
CA ASN A 57 -9.90 -8.83 3.03
C ASN A 57 -10.39 -9.97 3.95
N LYS A 58 -11.70 -10.03 4.25
CA LYS A 58 -12.31 -11.22 4.83
C LYS A 58 -12.41 -12.24 3.69
N ALA A 59 -11.60 -13.29 3.72
CA ALA A 59 -11.90 -14.47 2.93
C ALA A 59 -13.25 -15.01 3.42
N GLU A 60 -14.26 -14.97 2.56
CA GLU A 60 -15.51 -15.71 2.75
C GLU A 60 -15.26 -17.22 2.66
#